data_AF-A0A2J6X7Z4-F1
#
_entry.id   AF-A0A2J6X7Z4-F1
#
_cell.length_a   1.000
_cell.length_b   1.000
_cell.length_c   1.000
_cell.angle_alpha   90.00
_cell.angle_beta   90.00
_cell.angle_gamma   90.00
#
_symmetry.space_group_name_H-M   'P 1'
#
loop_
_entity.id
_entity.type
_entity.pdbx_description
1 polymer ?
#
loop_
_entity_poly.entity_id
_entity_poly.type
_entity_poly.pdbx_seq_one_letter_code
_entity_poly.pdbx_strand_id
1 'polypeptide(L)'
;MSSTVRRIILDTDPGIDDALAILLALASPEIELIGLSVVHGNCTLAEAVANGLAVLELGGGHHVPLFAGCDRPLLRPLTTAH
;
A
#
# COMPACT_ATOMS: atom_id res chain seq x y z
N MET A 1 3.99 -5.34 -29.46
CA MET A 1 5.14 -5.34 -28.53
C MET A 1 4.72 -6.17 -27.33
N SER A 2 5.36 -7.31 -27.08
CA SER A 2 5.07 -8.12 -25.89
C SER A 2 5.74 -7.46 -24.69
N SER A 3 5.07 -6.50 -24.04
CA SER A 3 5.52 -6.07 -22.71
C SER A 3 5.04 -7.12 -21.72
N THR A 4 5.98 -7.77 -21.04
CA THR A 4 5.66 -8.68 -19.94
C THR A 4 5.08 -7.85 -18.80
N VAL A 5 3.85 -8.13 -18.39
CA VAL A 5 3.21 -7.50 -17.23
C VAL A 5 4.11 -7.71 -16.00
N ARG A 6 4.41 -6.62 -15.28
CA ARG A 6 5.29 -6.67 -14.10
C ARG A 6 4.46 -6.96 -12.86
N ARG A 7 4.76 -8.10 -12.23
CA ARG A 7 4.13 -8.50 -10.97
C ARG A 7 4.86 -7.83 -9.81
N ILE A 8 4.13 -7.15 -8.93
CA ILE A 8 4.72 -6.41 -7.79
C ILE A 8 3.95 -6.66 -6.48
N ILE A 9 4.68 -6.58 -5.38
CA ILE A 9 4.11 -6.31 -4.05
C ILE A 9 4.48 -4.86 -3.72
N LEU A 10 3.52 -4.11 -3.20
CA LEU A 10 3.74 -2.74 -2.73
C LEU A 10 3.75 -2.74 -1.20
N ASP A 11 4.83 -2.23 -0.60
CA ASP A 11 5.00 -2.08 0.85
C ASP A 11 5.05 -0.58 1.17
N THR A 12 4.14 -0.10 2.03
CA THR A 12 3.89 1.34 2.23
C THR A 12 3.17 1.63 3.55
N ASP A 13 3.08 2.90 3.96
CA ASP A 13 2.36 3.42 5.12
C ASP A 13 1.28 4.44 4.68
N PRO A 14 0.16 3.98 4.07
CA PRO A 14 -0.63 4.77 3.13
C PRO A 14 -0.98 6.20 3.56
N GLY A 15 -0.20 7.16 3.05
CA GLY A 15 -0.49 8.59 2.97
C GLY A 15 -1.13 8.98 1.63
N ILE A 16 -1.12 10.27 1.32
CA ILE A 16 -1.75 10.81 0.10
C ILE A 16 -1.02 10.34 -1.17
N ASP A 17 0.31 10.38 -1.15
CA ASP A 17 1.19 9.96 -2.23
C ASP A 17 1.16 8.44 -2.44
N ASP A 18 1.13 7.67 -1.36
CA ASP A 18 0.97 6.22 -1.42
C ASP A 18 -0.38 5.80 -2.00
N ALA A 19 -1.45 6.49 -1.60
CA ALA A 19 -2.79 6.25 -2.15
C ALA A 19 -2.79 6.43 -3.67
N LEU A 20 -2.13 7.48 -4.18
CA LEU A 20 -1.96 7.68 -5.61
C LEU A 20 -1.15 6.55 -6.26
N ALA A 21 -0.08 6.08 -5.61
CA ALA A 21 0.74 4.98 -6.12
C ALA A 21 -0.05 3.67 -6.22
N ILE A 22 -0.86 3.33 -5.22
CA ILE A 22 -1.74 2.16 -5.23
C ILE A 22 -2.76 2.26 -6.37
N LEU A 23 -3.44 3.41 -6.50
CA LEU A 23 -4.42 3.62 -7.57
C LEU A 23 -3.78 3.54 -8.97
N LEU A 24 -2.57 4.10 -9.14
CA LEU A 24 -1.83 4.01 -10.39
C LEU A 24 -1.43 2.56 -10.71
N ALA A 25 -1.00 1.79 -9.70
CA ALA A 25 -0.67 0.38 -9.88
C ALA A 25 -1.89 -0.46 -10.28
N LEU A 26 -3.06 -0.19 -9.68
CA LEU A 26 -4.33 -0.85 -10.04
C LEU A 26 -4.81 -0.50 -11.44
N ALA A 27 -4.59 0.74 -11.90
CA ALA A 27 -5.04 1.22 -13.21
C ALA A 27 -4.08 0.86 -14.36
N SER A 28 -2.84 0.49 -14.07
CA SER A 28 -1.81 0.29 -15.09
C SER A 28 -1.91 -1.10 -15.74
N PRO A 29 -2.02 -1.19 -17.08
CA PRO A 29 -1.97 -2.48 -17.78
C PRO A 29 -0.57 -3.11 -17.78
N GLU A 30 0.45 -2.36 -17.34
CA GLU A 30 1.84 -2.82 -17.26
C GLU A 30 2.16 -3.49 -15.91
N ILE A 31 1.26 -3.39 -14.93
CA ILE A 31 1.47 -3.86 -13.56
C ILE A 31 0.37 -4.85 -13.16
N GLU A 32 0.78 -5.92 -12.50
CA GLU A 32 -0.11 -6.81 -11.73
C GLU A 32 0.26 -6.63 -10.25
N LEU A 33 -0.57 -5.90 -9.51
CA LEU A 33 -0.41 -5.75 -8.06
C LEU A 33 -0.90 -7.04 -7.38
N ILE A 34 0.04 -7.87 -6.93
CA ILE A 34 -0.27 -9.19 -6.36
C ILE A 34 -0.41 -9.18 -4.84
N GLY A 35 -0.12 -8.05 -4.20
CA GLY A 35 -0.29 -7.87 -2.76
C GLY A 35 0.10 -6.48 -2.30
N LEU A 36 -0.52 -6.05 -1.20
CA LEU A 36 -0.23 -4.81 -0.49
C LEU A 36 0.20 -5.17 0.93
N SER A 37 1.39 -4.79 1.35
CA SER A 37 1.78 -4.80 2.76
C SER A 37 1.78 -3.38 3.29
N VAL A 38 1.28 -3.21 4.52
CA VAL A 38 1.24 -1.89 5.16
C VAL A 38 2.05 -1.87 6.45
N VAL A 39 2.80 -0.80 6.68
CA VAL A 39 3.68 -0.63 7.84
C VAL A 39 3.38 0.68 8.56
N HIS A 40 3.83 0.81 9.80
CA HIS A 40 3.84 2.11 10.49
C HIS A 40 4.77 3.11 9.76
N GLY A 41 4.50 4.41 9.88
CA GLY A 41 5.35 5.46 9.33
C GLY A 41 4.80 6.85 9.60
N ASN A 42 4.36 7.54 8.55
CA ASN A 42 3.63 8.80 8.59
C ASN A 42 2.34 8.69 9.40
N CYS A 43 1.71 7.51 9.38
CA CYS A 43 0.56 7.16 10.18
C CYS A 43 0.82 5.93 11.07
N THR A 44 -0.06 5.70 12.04
CA THR A 44 -0.07 4.47 12.83
C THR A 44 -0.40 3.27 11.94
N LEU A 45 0.01 2.05 12.35
CA LEU A 45 -0.33 0.85 11.58
C LEU A 45 -1.85 0.66 11.40
N ALA A 46 -2.65 1.04 12.40
CA ALA A 46 -4.11 0.95 12.31
C ALA A 46 -4.68 1.88 11.23
N GLU A 47 -4.17 3.12 11.15
CA GLU A 47 -4.52 4.07 10.10
C GLU A 47 -4.02 3.58 8.73
N ALA A 48 -2.79 3.06 8.66
CA ALA A 48 -2.21 2.50 7.43
C ALA A 48 -3.07 1.37 6.85
N VAL A 49 -3.54 0.45 7.70
CA VAL A 49 -4.47 -0.63 7.32
C VAL A 49 -5.80 -0.06 6.84
N ALA A 50 -6.40 0.87 7.59
CA ALA A 50 -7.68 1.47 7.23
C ALA A 50 -7.61 2.22 5.88
N ASN A 51 -6.56 3.04 5.70
CA ASN A 51 -6.31 3.79 4.47
C ASN A 51 -6.04 2.84 3.30
N GLY A 52 -5.17 1.84 3.47
CA GLY A 52 -4.87 0.86 2.44
C GLY A 52 -6.12 0.09 1.97
N LEU A 53 -6.96 -0.36 2.90
CA LEU A 53 -8.24 -1.01 2.57
C LEU A 53 -9.19 -0.07 1.83
N ALA A 54 -9.32 1.19 2.29
CA ALA A 54 -10.18 2.18 1.65
C ALA A 54 -9.71 2.52 0.23
N VAL A 55 -8.41 2.60 0.00
CA VAL A 55 -7.84 2.87 -1.34
C VAL A 55 -8.01 1.67 -2.26
N LEU A 56 -7.80 0.44 -1.77
CA LEU A 56 -8.09 -0.78 -2.54
C LEU A 56 -9.57 -0.85 -2.92
N GLU A 57 -10.48 -0.58 -1.99
CA GLU A 57 -11.93 -0.51 -2.25
C GLU A 57 -12.25 0.52 -3.34
N LEU A 58 -11.73 1.75 -3.21
CA LEU A 58 -11.94 2.83 -4.16
C LEU A 58 -11.40 2.48 -5.57
N GLY A 59 -10.27 1.79 -5.65
CA GLY A 59 -9.64 1.38 -6.89
C GLY A 59 -10.18 0.07 -7.49
N GLY A 60 -11.20 -0.56 -6.89
CA GLY A 60 -11.73 -1.86 -7.32
C GLY A 60 -10.77 -3.04 -7.10
N GLY A 61 -9.80 -2.88 -6.20
CA GLY A 61 -8.70 -3.79 -5.90
C GLY A 61 -9.02 -4.90 -4.90
N HIS A 62 -10.28 -5.31 -4.70
CA HIS A 62 -10.66 -6.28 -3.64
C HIS A 62 -9.98 -7.67 -3.77
N HIS A 63 -9.43 -7.97 -4.94
CA HIS A 63 -8.69 -9.21 -5.20
C HIS A 63 -7.23 -9.16 -4.71
N VAL A 64 -6.71 -7.95 -4.42
CA VAL A 64 -5.36 -7.75 -3.92
C VAL A 64 -5.38 -7.95 -2.40
N PRO A 65 -4.66 -8.94 -1.87
CA PRO A 65 -4.62 -9.15 -0.42
C PRO A 65 -3.80 -8.04 0.25
N LEU A 66 -4.33 -7.52 1.36
CA LEU A 66 -3.61 -6.59 2.24
C LEU A 66 -3.12 -7.32 3.50
N PHE A 67 -1.84 -7.14 3.84
CA PHE A 67 -1.25 -7.67 5.07
C PHE A 67 -0.68 -6.56 5.95
N ALA A 68 -1.08 -6.56 7.23
CA ALA A 68 -0.48 -5.67 8.22
C ALA A 68 0.94 -6.13 8.58
N GLY A 69 1.89 -5.21 8.52
CA GLY A 69 3.30 -5.41 8.85
C GLY A 69 3.64 -4.95 10.27
N CYS A 70 4.82 -4.35 10.42
CA CYS A 70 5.32 -3.89 11.72
C CYS A 70 4.53 -2.68 12.24
N ASP A 71 4.32 -2.62 13.56
CA ASP A 71 3.61 -1.53 14.24
C ASP A 71 4.54 -0.43 14.81
N ARG A 72 5.85 -0.65 14.78
CA ARG A 72 6.86 0.26 15.32
C ARG A 72 8.23 0.09 14.64
N PRO A 73 9.07 1.15 14.66
CA PRO A 73 10.43 1.04 14.15
C PRO A 73 11.24 0.03 14.97
N LEU A 74 12.26 -0.57 14.36
CA LEU A 74 13.09 -1.59 15.01
C LEU A 74 13.81 -1.09 16.27
N LEU A 75 14.23 0.18 16.28
CA LEU A 75 15.14 0.72 17.32
C LEU A 75 14.72 2.08 17.88
N ARG A 76 13.87 2.84 17.18
CA ARG A 76 13.51 4.21 17.53
C ARG A 76 12.04 4.30 17.91
N PRO A 77 11.63 5.28 18.73
CA PRO A 77 10.22 5.58 18.92
C PRO A 77 9.55 5.89 17.57
N LEU A 78 8.28 5.51 17.43
CA LEU A 78 7.46 5.95 16.31
C LEU A 78 7.22 7.45 16.41
N THR A 79 7.46 8.16 15.31
CA THR A 79 7.07 9.57 15.13
C THR A 79 6.22 9.65 13.87
N THR A 80 4.95 10.03 14.03
CA THR A 80 4.00 10.23 12.93
C THR A 80 4.04 11.68 12.45
N ALA A 81 3.69 11.91 11.19
CA ALA A 81 3.50 13.25 10.65
C ALA A 81 2.07 13.69 10.95
N HIS A 82 1.90 14.64 11.88
CA HIS A 82 0.62 15.28 12.19
C HIS A 82 0.64 16.73 11.74
#